data_AF-C4R3K8-F1
#
_entry.id   AF-C4R3K8-F1
#
_cell.length_a   1.000
_cell.length_b   1.000
_cell.length_c   1.000
_cell.angle_alpha   90.00
_cell.angle_beta   90.00
_cell.angle_gamma   90.00
#
_symmetry.space_group_name_H-M   'P 1'
#
loop_
_entity.id
_entity.type
_entity.pdbx_description
1 polymer ?
#
loop_
_entity_poly.entity_id
_entity_poly.type
_entity_poly.pdbx_seq_one_letter_code
_entity_poly.pdbx_strand_id
1 'polypeptide(L)'
;MSLRTVFGTVKQVFKETFAPRDITPTLTLLDFKNNHELEKVVTRCDQELGGYSTVNLDIARNGDNKCAHFHGNLNLDTPANNPKVMYSGWAMFRTKHKNAYQHKLFYLSDYFANFRWDFSPYQCMVLKCKIEPTECFTPSNSKDGTRLRSFFVNIQTDSASQTDLFQHRLFFQKPGQWETIIINLDDFVLTNRGRVLSQISGEMERERIKSIGIGITDGIYGPYSLYIDSIKVMFGVDLAQSLNEARNANNEKSK
;
A
#
# COMPACT_ATOMS: atom_id res chain seq x y z
N MET A 1 23.83 30.37 -29.03
CA MET A 1 23.07 30.44 -27.75
C MET A 1 23.86 31.33 -26.79
N SER A 2 23.28 32.43 -26.32
CA SER A 2 24.00 33.44 -25.53
C SER A 2 24.37 32.90 -24.14
N LEU A 3 25.60 33.15 -23.68
CA LEU A 3 26.09 32.81 -22.33
C LEU A 3 25.11 33.28 -21.22
N ARG A 4 24.42 34.42 -21.43
CA ARG A 4 23.42 34.95 -20.49
C ARG A 4 22.22 34.01 -20.28
N THR A 5 21.82 33.27 -21.30
CA THR A 5 20.68 32.33 -21.22
C THR A 5 21.06 31.10 -20.38
N VAL A 6 22.28 30.59 -20.55
CA VAL A 6 22.78 29.42 -19.80
C VAL A 6 22.93 29.73 -18.30
N PHE A 7 23.46 30.92 -17.94
CA PHE A 7 23.56 31.34 -16.54
C PHE A 7 22.19 31.58 -15.88
N GLY A 8 21.19 32.04 -16.64
CA GLY A 8 19.82 32.19 -16.16
C GLY A 8 19.17 30.84 -15.83
N THR A 9 19.32 29.85 -16.72
CA THR A 9 18.80 28.49 -16.52
C THR A 9 19.46 27.79 -15.34
N VAL A 10 20.78 27.92 -15.16
CA VAL A 10 21.49 27.34 -14.01
C VAL A 10 21.06 27.98 -12.69
N LYS A 11 20.91 29.31 -12.62
CA LYS A 11 20.40 29.99 -11.42
C LYS A 11 18.99 29.55 -11.06
N GLN A 12 18.15 29.29 -12.05
CA GLN A 12 16.76 28.88 -11.83
C GLN A 12 16.68 27.44 -11.31
N VAL A 13 17.46 26.52 -11.90
CA VAL A 13 17.59 25.13 -11.41
C VAL A 13 18.15 25.09 -9.98
N PHE A 14 19.17 25.90 -9.67
CA PHE A 14 19.68 26.02 -8.30
C PHE A 14 18.61 26.57 -7.34
N LYS A 15 17.88 27.62 -7.72
CA LYS A 15 16.84 28.21 -6.87
C LYS A 15 15.68 27.24 -6.61
N GLU A 16 15.31 26.41 -7.58
CA GLU A 16 14.30 25.35 -7.42
C GLU A 16 14.82 24.18 -6.57
N THR A 17 16.13 23.89 -6.62
CA THR A 17 16.74 22.80 -5.84
C THR A 17 16.83 23.14 -4.34
N PHE A 18 16.99 24.42 -4.00
CA PHE A 18 17.15 24.90 -2.62
C PHE A 18 15.94 25.65 -2.06
N ALA A 19 14.84 25.75 -2.81
CA ALA A 19 13.58 26.23 -2.25
C ALA A 19 13.05 25.19 -1.24
N PRO A 20 12.61 25.61 -0.04
CA PRO A 20 11.94 24.69 0.88
C PRO A 20 10.74 24.08 0.14
N ARG A 21 10.63 22.75 0.16
CA ARG A 21 9.48 22.07 -0.45
C ARG A 21 8.22 22.53 0.29
N ASP A 22 7.21 22.99 -0.44
CA ASP A 22 5.90 23.27 0.16
C ASP A 22 5.30 21.95 0.63
N ILE A 23 5.31 21.75 1.96
CA ILE A 23 4.78 20.54 2.58
C ILE A 23 3.27 20.68 2.69
N THR A 24 2.55 19.92 1.88
CA THR A 24 1.09 19.83 1.96
C THR A 24 0.68 18.92 3.11
N PRO A 25 -0.35 19.29 3.92
CA PRO A 25 -0.84 18.46 5.04
C PRO A 25 -1.27 17.04 4.63
N THR A 26 -1.66 16.87 3.36
CA THR A 26 -2.12 15.61 2.79
C THR A 26 -1.34 15.28 1.52
N LEU A 27 -0.76 14.08 1.46
CA LEU A 27 -0.18 13.51 0.24
C LEU A 27 -1.00 12.30 -0.20
N THR A 28 -1.54 12.38 -1.42
CA THR A 28 -2.30 11.28 -2.02
C THR A 28 -1.35 10.35 -2.76
N LEU A 29 -1.36 9.07 -2.38
CA LEU A 29 -0.46 8.06 -2.91
C LEU A 29 -1.11 7.31 -4.07
N LEU A 30 -2.37 6.92 -3.87
CA LEU A 30 -3.24 6.29 -4.86
C LEU A 30 -4.66 6.84 -4.69
N ASP A 31 -5.28 7.25 -5.79
CA ASP A 31 -6.68 7.65 -5.86
C ASP A 31 -7.35 6.95 -7.05
N PHE A 32 -8.16 5.93 -6.75
CA PHE A 32 -8.78 5.08 -7.76
C PHE A 32 -10.06 5.66 -8.34
N LYS A 33 -10.41 6.92 -8.00
CA LYS A 33 -11.37 7.70 -8.78
C LYS A 33 -10.88 7.92 -10.21
N ASN A 34 -9.56 7.97 -10.39
CA ASN A 34 -8.90 8.10 -11.69
C ASN A 34 -8.55 6.73 -12.27
N ASN A 35 -8.99 6.46 -13.50
CA ASN A 35 -8.73 5.16 -14.16
C ASN A 35 -7.23 4.88 -14.39
N HIS A 36 -6.44 5.93 -14.64
CA HIS A 36 -5.00 5.81 -14.92
C HIS A 36 -4.18 5.36 -13.70
N GLU A 37 -4.78 5.34 -12.51
CA GLU A 37 -4.06 4.94 -11.30
C GLU A 37 -3.71 3.45 -11.29
N LEU A 38 -4.48 2.62 -12.00
CA LEU A 38 -4.16 1.19 -12.19
C LEU A 38 -2.84 0.98 -12.94
N GLU A 39 -2.47 1.89 -13.85
CA GLU A 39 -1.21 1.76 -14.59
C GLU A 39 0.01 1.94 -13.69
N LYS A 40 -0.16 2.57 -12.51
CA LYS A 40 0.91 2.79 -11.53
C LYS A 40 1.11 1.61 -10.60
N VAL A 41 0.27 0.59 -10.63
CA VAL A 41 0.33 -0.59 -9.75
C VAL A 41 0.68 -1.85 -10.53
N VAL A 42 1.24 -2.81 -9.81
CA VAL A 42 1.56 -4.15 -10.29
C VAL A 42 1.00 -5.17 -9.31
N THR A 43 0.27 -6.15 -9.82
CA THR A 43 -0.26 -7.30 -9.06
C THR A 43 0.75 -8.44 -9.10
N ARG A 44 0.83 -9.21 -8.01
CA ARG A 44 1.73 -10.36 -7.83
C ARG A 44 1.04 -11.41 -6.98
N CYS A 45 1.28 -12.68 -7.26
CA CYS A 45 0.83 -13.78 -6.40
C CYS A 45 1.79 -14.97 -6.54
N ASP A 46 1.52 -16.03 -5.79
CA ASP A 46 2.31 -17.27 -5.82
C ASP A 46 2.37 -17.95 -7.20
N GLN A 47 1.50 -17.60 -8.17
CA GLN A 47 1.57 -18.11 -9.55
C GLN A 47 2.92 -17.88 -10.20
N GLU A 48 3.63 -16.80 -9.85
CA GLU A 48 4.99 -16.52 -10.35
C GLU A 48 6.00 -17.60 -9.95
N LEU A 49 5.71 -18.34 -8.88
CA LEU A 49 6.51 -19.44 -8.37
C LEU A 49 5.89 -20.82 -8.69
N GLY A 50 4.80 -20.84 -9.47
CA GLY A 50 4.04 -22.05 -9.82
C GLY A 50 2.86 -22.36 -8.91
N GLY A 51 2.51 -21.47 -7.97
CA GLY A 51 1.32 -21.60 -7.14
C GLY A 51 0.01 -21.49 -7.92
N TYR A 52 -1.10 -21.73 -7.23
CA TYR A 52 -2.44 -21.80 -7.83
C TYR A 52 -3.35 -20.66 -7.38
N SER A 53 -2.86 -19.69 -6.61
CA SER A 53 -3.67 -18.53 -6.24
C SER A 53 -3.95 -17.66 -7.46
N THR A 54 -4.87 -16.71 -7.36
CA THR A 54 -5.17 -15.75 -8.43
C THR A 54 -5.23 -14.35 -7.85
N VAL A 55 -4.91 -13.36 -8.68
CA VAL A 55 -4.88 -11.96 -8.27
C VAL A 55 -5.36 -11.06 -9.41
N ASN A 56 -6.37 -10.25 -9.11
CA ASN A 56 -6.95 -9.28 -10.03
C ASN A 56 -7.10 -7.93 -9.31
N LEU A 57 -6.94 -6.85 -10.08
CA LEU A 57 -7.15 -5.49 -9.60
C LEU A 57 -7.83 -4.69 -10.70
N ASP A 58 -9.15 -4.54 -10.57
CA ASP A 58 -10.01 -3.94 -11.58
C ASP A 58 -10.63 -2.62 -11.08
N ILE A 59 -11.14 -1.78 -11.99
CA ILE A 59 -11.97 -0.64 -11.59
C ILE A 59 -13.42 -1.12 -11.40
N ALA A 60 -13.96 -0.90 -10.21
CA ALA A 60 -15.37 -1.10 -9.88
C ALA A 60 -16.09 0.24 -9.68
N ARG A 61 -17.43 0.19 -9.69
CA ARG A 61 -18.30 1.33 -9.39
C ARG A 61 -18.69 1.34 -7.91
N ASN A 62 -18.65 2.52 -7.31
CA ASN A 62 -19.09 2.82 -5.96
C ASN A 62 -20.14 3.94 -6.00
N GLY A 63 -21.38 3.59 -6.33
CA GLY A 63 -22.40 4.58 -6.69
C GLY A 63 -21.96 5.37 -7.93
N ASP A 64 -21.88 6.69 -7.81
CA ASP A 64 -21.40 7.58 -8.87
C ASP A 64 -19.86 7.65 -8.97
N ASN A 65 -19.15 7.18 -7.93
CA ASN A 65 -17.69 7.19 -7.89
C ASN A 65 -17.09 5.88 -8.42
N LYS A 66 -15.79 5.91 -8.73
CA LYS A 66 -15.01 4.73 -9.09
C LYS A 66 -14.10 4.33 -7.94
N CYS A 67 -13.82 3.04 -7.82
CA CYS A 67 -12.87 2.50 -6.87
C CYS A 67 -12.10 1.32 -7.48
N ALA A 68 -11.00 0.91 -6.86
CA ALA A 68 -10.33 -0.33 -7.22
C ALA A 68 -10.97 -1.50 -6.48
N HIS A 69 -11.05 -2.64 -7.16
CA HIS A 69 -11.50 -3.92 -6.61
C HIS A 69 -10.35 -4.91 -6.70
N PHE A 70 -9.77 -5.21 -5.54
CA PHE A 70 -8.73 -6.20 -5.35
C PHE A 70 -9.36 -7.54 -4.97
N HIS A 71 -9.31 -8.51 -5.87
CA HIS A 71 -9.99 -9.79 -5.70
C HIS A 71 -9.24 -10.95 -6.33
N GLY A 72 -9.62 -12.15 -5.93
CA GLY A 72 -9.05 -13.39 -6.45
C GLY A 72 -9.39 -14.56 -5.53
N ASN A 73 -8.71 -15.67 -5.75
CA ASN A 73 -8.85 -16.90 -4.98
C ASN A 73 -7.49 -17.33 -4.44
N LEU A 74 -7.36 -17.53 -3.13
CA LEU A 74 -6.14 -18.07 -2.52
C LEU A 74 -6.17 -19.60 -2.50
N ASN A 75 -5.06 -20.18 -2.93
CA ASN A 75 -4.80 -21.60 -2.83
C ASN A 75 -3.47 -21.82 -2.08
N LEU A 76 -3.50 -22.62 -1.02
CA LEU A 76 -2.33 -22.88 -0.17
C LEU A 76 -1.52 -24.09 -0.63
N ASP A 77 -1.99 -24.83 -1.64
CA ASP A 77 -1.27 -25.96 -2.22
C ASP A 77 0.05 -25.47 -2.82
N THR A 78 1.13 -26.15 -2.48
CA THR A 78 2.44 -25.90 -3.06
C THR A 78 2.58 -26.61 -4.41
N PRO A 79 3.31 -26.03 -5.38
CA PRO A 79 3.52 -26.67 -6.65
C PRO A 79 4.31 -27.98 -6.50
N ALA A 80 3.74 -29.09 -6.93
CA ALA A 80 4.41 -30.39 -6.95
C ALA A 80 5.71 -30.38 -7.77
N ASN A 81 5.78 -29.52 -8.79
CA ASN A 81 6.92 -29.42 -9.70
C ASN A 81 8.08 -28.57 -9.17
N ASN A 82 7.93 -27.86 -8.04
CA ASN A 82 9.00 -27.01 -7.50
C ASN A 82 9.09 -27.09 -5.96
N PRO A 83 9.86 -28.06 -5.41
CA PRO A 83 9.98 -28.26 -3.96
C PRO A 83 10.73 -27.12 -3.24
N LYS A 84 11.27 -26.13 -3.97
CA LYS A 84 11.88 -24.93 -3.36
C LYS A 84 10.83 -23.95 -2.84
N VAL A 85 9.58 -24.06 -3.29
CA VAL A 85 8.47 -23.21 -2.83
C VAL A 85 7.90 -23.79 -1.55
N MET A 86 8.38 -23.28 -0.42
CA MET A 86 7.95 -23.74 0.91
C MET A 86 6.62 -23.12 1.35
N TYR A 87 6.20 -22.00 0.76
CA TYR A 87 5.01 -21.25 1.15
C TYR A 87 4.25 -20.76 -0.08
N SER A 88 2.97 -21.13 -0.14
CA SER A 88 1.98 -20.71 -1.15
C SER A 88 0.82 -20.01 -0.44
N GLY A 89 -0.15 -19.46 -1.17
CA GLY A 89 -1.31 -18.81 -0.59
C GLY A 89 -1.12 -17.33 -0.30
N TRP A 90 -0.49 -16.60 -1.23
CA TRP A 90 -0.34 -15.16 -1.13
C TRP A 90 -0.68 -14.45 -2.42
N ALA A 91 -1.29 -13.28 -2.28
CA ALA A 91 -1.57 -12.36 -3.37
C ALA A 91 -1.43 -10.93 -2.89
N MET A 92 -0.93 -10.04 -3.74
CA MET A 92 -0.74 -8.64 -3.41
C MET A 92 -0.73 -7.76 -4.65
N PHE A 93 -0.91 -6.47 -4.44
CA PHE A 93 -0.50 -5.46 -5.40
C PHE A 93 0.40 -4.44 -4.71
N ARG A 94 1.22 -3.75 -5.50
CA ARG A 94 2.03 -2.63 -5.03
C ARG A 94 2.23 -1.60 -6.11
N THR A 95 2.61 -0.39 -5.75
CA THR A 95 3.02 0.63 -6.72
C THR A 95 4.31 0.23 -7.43
N LYS A 96 4.37 0.53 -8.73
CA LYS A 96 5.57 0.35 -9.56
C LYS A 96 6.69 1.25 -9.03
N HIS A 97 7.91 0.76 -9.14
CA HIS A 97 9.10 1.56 -8.85
C HIS A 97 9.21 2.73 -9.83
N LYS A 98 9.77 3.86 -9.36
CA LYS A 98 9.94 5.07 -10.19
C LYS A 98 10.87 4.81 -11.37
N ASN A 99 11.95 4.05 -11.14
CA ASN A 99 12.96 3.73 -12.14
C ASN A 99 13.16 2.22 -12.26
N ALA A 100 13.50 1.75 -13.47
CA ALA A 100 13.90 0.36 -13.72
C ALA A 100 15.33 0.04 -13.22
N TYR A 101 16.13 1.07 -12.94
CA TYR A 101 17.50 0.91 -12.47
C TYR A 101 17.54 0.37 -11.04
N GLN A 102 18.03 -0.85 -10.91
CA GLN A 102 18.23 -1.56 -9.64
C GLN A 102 19.53 -1.16 -8.94
N HIS A 103 20.46 -0.51 -9.65
CA HIS A 103 21.80 -0.16 -9.14
C HIS A 103 22.02 1.36 -9.05
N LYS A 104 22.50 1.78 -7.87
CA LYS A 104 22.94 3.14 -7.54
C LYS A 104 24.22 3.49 -8.30
N LEU A 105 24.10 4.13 -9.45
CA LEU A 105 25.22 4.91 -10.00
C LEU A 105 25.09 6.34 -9.49
N PHE A 106 25.65 6.56 -8.29
CA PHE A 106 25.83 7.84 -7.61
C PHE A 106 24.55 8.66 -7.33
N TYR A 107 24.28 8.94 -6.05
CA TYR A 107 23.20 9.84 -5.61
C TYR A 107 23.49 11.32 -5.91
N LEU A 108 23.97 11.64 -7.11
CA LEU A 108 24.23 13.02 -7.53
C LEU A 108 22.93 13.80 -7.79
N SER A 109 21.78 13.13 -7.98
CA SER A 109 20.46 13.78 -8.10
C SER A 109 19.27 12.83 -7.83
N ASP A 110 18.12 13.40 -7.43
CA ASP A 110 16.80 12.73 -7.25
C ASP A 110 16.28 12.02 -8.53
N TYR A 111 16.94 12.27 -9.67
CA TYR A 111 16.68 11.63 -10.94
C TYR A 111 17.09 10.15 -10.93
N PHE A 112 18.18 9.81 -10.24
CA PHE A 112 18.69 8.43 -10.12
C PHE A 112 18.16 7.69 -8.88
N ALA A 113 17.43 8.37 -8.01
CA ALA A 113 16.81 7.77 -6.83
C ALA A 113 15.64 6.86 -7.20
N ASN A 114 15.59 5.66 -6.59
CA ASN A 114 14.49 4.69 -6.79
C ASN A 114 13.39 4.77 -5.71
N PHE A 115 13.38 5.84 -4.90
CA PHE A 115 12.29 6.17 -3.99
C PHE A 115 11.39 7.25 -4.61
N ARG A 116 10.13 7.26 -4.19
CA ARG A 116 9.05 8.05 -4.78
C ARG A 116 8.49 9.10 -3.83
N TRP A 117 8.48 8.83 -2.53
CA TRP A 117 7.86 9.69 -1.54
C TRP A 117 8.74 9.88 -0.32
N ASP A 118 8.56 11.05 0.30
CA ASP A 118 9.09 11.41 1.60
C ASP A 118 7.93 11.47 2.60
N PHE A 119 7.95 10.54 3.55
CA PHE A 119 6.96 10.39 4.62
C PHE A 119 7.36 11.11 5.90
N SER A 120 8.56 11.71 5.97
CA SER A 120 9.06 12.33 7.19
C SER A 120 8.15 13.41 7.79
N PRO A 121 7.41 14.24 7.00
CA PRO A 121 6.48 15.20 7.59
C PRO A 121 5.12 14.59 8.00
N TYR A 122 4.80 13.36 7.58
CA TYR A 122 3.50 12.76 7.81
C TYR A 122 3.48 11.89 9.08
N GLN A 123 2.31 11.78 9.70
CA GLN A 123 2.12 11.01 10.94
C GLN A 123 1.36 9.71 10.70
N CYS A 124 0.25 9.78 9.97
CA CYS A 124 -0.63 8.64 9.77
C CYS A 124 -0.86 8.36 8.29
N MET A 125 -0.98 7.07 7.97
CA MET A 125 -1.56 6.60 6.72
C MET A 125 -3.08 6.49 6.86
N VAL A 126 -3.80 7.00 5.87
CA VAL A 126 -5.25 7.00 5.82
C VAL A 126 -5.70 6.23 4.58
N LEU A 127 -6.42 5.14 4.79
CA LEU A 127 -6.96 4.28 3.75
C LEU A 127 -8.49 4.33 3.82
N LYS A 128 -9.14 4.47 2.67
CA LYS A 128 -10.58 4.32 2.57
C LYS A 128 -10.90 3.06 1.78
N CYS A 129 -11.42 2.06 2.49
CA CYS A 129 -11.59 0.70 1.99
C CYS A 129 -12.94 0.13 2.40
N LYS A 130 -13.42 -0.86 1.64
CA LYS A 130 -14.57 -1.69 1.99
C LYS A 130 -14.19 -3.14 1.79
N ILE A 131 -14.32 -3.95 2.83
CA ILE A 131 -14.12 -5.40 2.75
C ILE A 131 -15.47 -6.09 2.55
N GLU A 132 -15.56 -7.01 1.60
CA GLU A 132 -16.74 -7.86 1.47
C GLU A 132 -16.47 -9.22 2.13
N PRO A 133 -17.38 -9.72 2.97
CA PRO A 133 -17.34 -11.11 3.42
C PRO A 133 -17.40 -12.05 2.21
N THR A 134 -16.57 -13.09 2.24
CA THR A 134 -16.48 -14.08 1.17
C THR A 134 -16.82 -15.46 1.71
N GLU A 135 -17.50 -16.27 0.90
CA GLU A 135 -17.71 -17.69 1.19
C GLU A 135 -16.37 -18.42 1.08
N CYS A 136 -15.91 -19.03 2.18
CA CYS A 136 -14.67 -19.81 2.18
C CYS A 136 -15.00 -21.30 2.21
N PHE A 137 -14.17 -22.10 1.55
CA PHE A 137 -14.30 -23.58 1.57
C PHE A 137 -13.98 -24.17 2.95
N THR A 138 -13.25 -23.44 3.79
CA THR A 138 -12.93 -23.86 5.16
C THR A 138 -14.11 -23.60 6.09
N PRO A 139 -14.45 -24.53 7.01
CA PRO A 139 -15.57 -24.35 7.95
C PRO A 139 -15.45 -23.02 8.70
N SER A 140 -16.42 -22.13 8.47
CA SER A 140 -16.56 -20.88 9.23
C SER A 140 -17.58 -21.08 10.34
N ASN A 141 -17.32 -20.51 11.51
CA ASN A 141 -18.31 -20.46 12.60
C ASN A 141 -19.48 -19.51 12.28
N SER A 142 -19.43 -18.80 11.14
CA SER A 142 -20.53 -17.97 10.65
C SER A 142 -21.68 -18.85 10.14
N LYS A 143 -22.91 -18.53 10.55
CA LYS A 143 -24.12 -19.25 10.14
C LYS A 143 -24.33 -19.27 8.62
N ASP A 144 -23.78 -18.28 7.92
CA ASP A 144 -23.92 -18.12 6.46
C ASP A 144 -22.72 -18.71 5.69
N GLY A 145 -21.75 -19.35 6.35
CA GLY A 145 -20.54 -19.88 5.70
C GLY A 145 -19.54 -18.81 5.23
N THR A 146 -19.85 -17.53 5.40
CA THR A 146 -18.98 -16.41 5.05
C THR A 146 -17.89 -16.18 6.10
N ARG A 147 -16.75 -15.62 5.67
CA ARG A 147 -15.64 -15.25 6.55
C ARG A 147 -15.01 -13.93 6.12
N LEU A 148 -14.54 -13.18 7.11
CA LEU A 148 -13.78 -11.96 6.90
C LEU A 148 -12.30 -12.29 6.66
N ARG A 149 -11.77 -11.86 5.50
CA ARG A 149 -10.36 -12.03 5.14
C ARG A 149 -9.47 -11.01 5.84
N SER A 150 -8.19 -11.33 6.01
CA SER A 150 -7.22 -10.42 6.66
C SER A 150 -6.19 -9.88 5.69
N PHE A 151 -6.17 -8.57 5.50
CA PHE A 151 -5.25 -7.88 4.59
C PHE A 151 -4.16 -7.14 5.37
N PHE A 152 -3.02 -6.94 4.73
CA PHE A 152 -1.88 -6.19 5.24
C PHE A 152 -1.53 -5.06 4.29
N VAL A 153 -1.27 -3.87 4.84
CA VAL A 153 -0.62 -2.78 4.11
C VAL A 153 0.88 -2.94 4.26
N ASN A 154 1.58 -2.83 3.14
CA ASN A 154 3.00 -3.04 3.02
C ASN A 154 3.68 -1.75 2.52
N ILE A 155 4.72 -1.31 3.21
CA ILE A 155 5.57 -0.18 2.84
C ILE A 155 7.01 -0.71 2.66
N GLN A 156 7.61 -0.40 1.52
CA GLN A 156 9.01 -0.71 1.24
C GLN A 156 9.83 0.57 1.19
N THR A 157 10.92 0.62 1.95
CA THR A 157 11.86 1.76 2.00
C THR A 157 13.14 1.45 1.22
N ASP A 158 14.03 2.44 1.06
CA ASP A 158 15.40 2.23 0.54
C ASP A 158 16.36 1.66 1.60
N SER A 159 15.94 0.60 2.30
CA SER A 159 16.82 -0.16 3.20
C SER A 159 17.92 -0.91 2.44
N ALA A 160 18.99 -1.26 3.17
CA ALA A 160 20.08 -2.11 2.69
C ALA A 160 19.59 -3.51 2.27
N SER A 161 18.57 -4.04 2.94
CA SER A 161 17.96 -5.31 2.59
C SER A 161 16.74 -5.10 1.70
N GLN A 162 16.74 -5.76 0.54
CA GLN A 162 15.66 -5.67 -0.44
C GLN A 162 14.38 -6.38 0.02
N THR A 163 14.51 -7.30 0.99
CA THR A 163 13.40 -8.08 1.54
C THR A 163 12.77 -7.45 2.77
N ASP A 164 13.27 -6.27 3.17
CA ASP A 164 12.70 -5.51 4.28
C ASP A 164 11.36 -4.92 3.86
N LEU A 165 10.35 -5.20 4.66
CA LEU A 165 8.98 -4.77 4.41
C LEU A 165 8.34 -4.37 5.73
N PHE A 166 7.89 -3.13 5.80
CA PHE A 166 7.09 -2.64 6.91
C PHE A 166 5.63 -3.02 6.67
N GLN A 167 5.04 -3.77 7.58
CA GLN A 167 3.70 -4.33 7.44
C GLN A 167 2.78 -3.90 8.58
N HIS A 168 1.53 -3.60 8.25
CA HIS A 168 0.49 -3.37 9.24
C HIS A 168 -0.80 -4.08 8.83
N ARG A 169 -1.46 -4.76 9.76
CA ARG A 169 -2.72 -5.47 9.49
C ARG A 169 -3.87 -4.47 9.36
N LEU A 170 -4.74 -4.64 8.37
CA LEU A 170 -5.97 -3.88 8.25
C LEU A 170 -7.04 -4.48 9.17
N PHE A 171 -7.61 -3.63 10.02
CA PHE A 171 -8.73 -3.97 10.89
C PHE A 171 -9.99 -3.28 10.38
N PHE A 172 -11.03 -4.07 10.15
CA PHE A 172 -12.35 -3.60 9.71
C PHE A 172 -13.34 -3.85 10.83
N GLN A 173 -14.15 -2.84 11.15
CA GLN A 173 -15.19 -2.93 12.18
C GLN A 173 -16.54 -3.30 11.56
N LYS A 174 -16.78 -2.93 10.30
CA LYS A 174 -18.08 -3.02 9.62
C LYS A 174 -17.92 -3.60 8.21
N PRO A 175 -17.77 -4.94 8.10
CA PRO A 175 -17.75 -5.60 6.80
C PRO A 175 -18.96 -5.24 5.93
N GLY A 176 -18.74 -5.08 4.62
CA GLY A 176 -19.74 -4.65 3.65
C GLY A 176 -19.95 -3.13 3.60
N GLN A 177 -19.30 -2.34 4.46
CA GLN A 177 -19.39 -0.88 4.45
C GLN A 177 -18.03 -0.23 4.16
N TRP A 178 -18.08 0.99 3.64
CA TRP A 178 -16.89 1.82 3.48
C TRP A 178 -16.43 2.33 4.83
N GLU A 179 -15.15 2.08 5.13
CA GLU A 179 -14.49 2.48 6.36
C GLU A 179 -13.22 3.28 6.05
N THR A 180 -12.95 4.27 6.89
CA THR A 180 -11.69 5.01 6.87
C THR A 180 -10.78 4.45 7.96
N ILE A 181 -9.73 3.74 7.54
CA ILE A 181 -8.73 3.15 8.42
C ILE A 181 -7.56 4.12 8.53
N ILE A 182 -7.23 4.52 9.76
CA ILE A 182 -6.14 5.45 10.06
C ILE A 182 -5.10 4.69 10.88
N ILE A 183 -3.86 4.65 10.38
CA ILE A 183 -2.76 3.86 10.94
C ILE A 183 -1.61 4.81 11.22
N ASN A 184 -1.05 4.80 12.43
CA ASN A 184 0.17 5.56 12.72
C ASN A 184 1.34 4.92 11.97
N LEU A 185 2.18 5.72 11.33
CA LEU A 185 3.36 5.21 10.63
C LEU A 185 4.34 4.49 11.58
N ASP A 186 4.33 4.80 12.88
CA ASP A 186 5.12 4.11 13.90
C ASP A 186 4.58 2.72 14.29
N ASP A 187 3.32 2.40 13.95
CA ASP A 187 2.72 1.10 14.26
C ASP A 187 3.14 0.01 13.25
N PHE A 188 3.80 0.39 12.16
CA PHE A 188 4.23 -0.56 11.13
C PHE A 188 5.39 -1.44 11.59
N VAL A 189 5.20 -2.75 11.42
CA VAL A 189 6.15 -3.76 11.87
C VAL A 189 7.10 -4.17 10.74
N LEU A 190 8.41 -4.07 10.96
CA LEU A 190 9.44 -4.52 10.02
C LEU A 190 9.47 -6.04 9.99
N THR A 191 9.39 -6.55 8.78
CA THR A 191 9.51 -7.96 8.48
C THR A 191 10.59 -8.17 7.43
N ASN A 192 11.29 -9.29 7.54
CA ASN A 192 12.23 -9.75 6.53
C ASN A 192 11.86 -11.20 6.17
N ARG A 193 11.52 -11.43 4.89
CA ARG A 193 11.06 -12.73 4.39
C ARG A 193 9.92 -13.32 5.25
N GLY A 194 8.98 -12.47 5.68
CA GLY A 194 7.83 -12.86 6.49
C GLY A 194 8.13 -13.13 7.98
N ARG A 195 9.37 -12.92 8.43
CA ARG A 195 9.71 -12.99 9.85
C ARG A 195 9.72 -11.58 10.45
N VAL A 196 9.00 -11.41 11.55
CA VAL A 196 9.02 -10.18 12.33
C VAL A 196 10.44 -10.00 12.90
N LEU A 197 11.03 -8.84 12.64
CA LEU A 197 12.28 -8.43 13.27
C LEU A 197 11.92 -7.64 14.53
N SER A 198 12.68 -7.85 15.61
CA SER A 198 12.54 -7.02 16.80
C SER A 198 12.94 -5.60 16.44
N GLN A 199 11.97 -4.70 16.36
CA GLN A 199 12.21 -3.32 16.01
C GLN A 199 12.47 -2.45 17.23
N ILE A 200 13.27 -1.42 17.00
CA ILE A 200 13.33 -0.25 17.85
C ILE A 200 12.41 0.81 17.21
N SER A 201 11.65 1.54 18.02
CA SER A 201 10.79 2.64 17.55
C SER A 201 11.59 3.63 16.68
N GLY A 202 11.05 4.01 15.51
CA GLY A 202 11.67 5.00 14.61
C GLY A 202 12.59 4.47 13.50
N GLU A 203 12.64 3.15 13.29
CA GLU A 203 13.54 2.53 12.28
C GLU A 203 13.08 2.69 10.81
N MET A 204 11.82 3.08 10.57
CA MET A 204 11.33 3.29 9.21
C MET A 204 12.00 4.50 8.57
N GLU A 205 12.79 4.29 7.51
CA GLU A 205 13.35 5.36 6.69
C GLU A 205 12.25 6.09 5.89
N ARG A 206 11.61 7.07 6.55
CA ARG A 206 10.46 7.79 6.00
C ARG A 206 10.83 8.67 4.80
N GLU A 207 12.04 9.21 4.70
CA GLU A 207 12.48 10.01 3.56
C GLU A 207 12.50 9.25 2.22
N ARG A 208 12.62 7.92 2.26
CA ARG A 208 12.96 7.10 1.09
C ARG A 208 11.97 5.97 0.85
N ILE A 209 10.68 6.30 0.72
CA ILE A 209 9.66 5.30 0.41
C ILE A 209 9.72 4.88 -1.06
N LYS A 210 9.93 3.59 -1.32
CA LYS A 210 9.99 3.00 -2.66
C LYS A 210 8.63 2.58 -3.20
N SER A 211 7.87 1.85 -2.40
CA SER A 211 6.58 1.32 -2.85
C SER A 211 5.63 1.07 -1.68
N ILE A 212 4.35 1.09 -2.01
CA ILE A 212 3.25 0.82 -1.09
C ILE A 212 2.34 -0.18 -1.75
N GLY A 213 1.79 -1.12 -0.99
CA GLY A 213 0.93 -2.15 -1.50
C GLY A 213 -0.01 -2.71 -0.45
N ILE A 214 -0.98 -3.49 -0.89
CA ILE A 214 -1.83 -4.28 -0.03
C ILE A 214 -1.71 -5.73 -0.45
N GLY A 215 -1.58 -6.62 0.53
CA GLY A 215 -1.50 -8.05 0.32
C GLY A 215 -2.40 -8.84 1.26
N ILE A 216 -2.65 -10.08 0.88
CA ILE A 216 -3.34 -11.09 1.67
C ILE A 216 -2.42 -12.31 1.80
N THR A 217 -2.23 -12.73 3.05
CA THR A 217 -1.41 -13.88 3.47
C THR A 217 -2.02 -14.50 4.72
N ASP A 218 -3.35 -14.66 4.72
CA ASP A 218 -4.10 -15.10 5.90
C ASP A 218 -4.16 -16.63 6.06
N GLY A 219 -3.57 -17.37 5.13
CA GLY A 219 -3.49 -18.83 5.18
C GLY A 219 -4.86 -19.51 5.07
N ILE A 220 -5.81 -18.89 4.38
CA ILE A 220 -7.16 -19.43 4.19
C ILE A 220 -7.43 -19.69 2.71
N TYR A 221 -7.94 -20.90 2.40
CA TYR A 221 -8.40 -21.24 1.06
C TYR A 221 -9.66 -20.46 0.69
N GLY A 222 -9.74 -20.03 -0.57
CA GLY A 222 -10.96 -19.48 -1.14
C GLY A 222 -10.85 -18.02 -1.56
N PRO A 223 -11.99 -17.44 -2.00
CA PRO A 223 -12.04 -16.12 -2.56
C PRO A 223 -11.77 -15.02 -1.54
N TYR A 224 -11.23 -13.90 -1.99
CA TYR A 224 -11.08 -12.67 -1.22
C TYR A 224 -11.53 -11.47 -2.05
N SER A 225 -12.04 -10.44 -1.38
CA SER A 225 -12.57 -9.25 -2.04
C SER A 225 -12.40 -8.01 -1.16
N LEU A 226 -11.61 -7.05 -1.66
CA LEU A 226 -11.35 -5.77 -1.02
C LEU A 226 -11.53 -4.63 -2.03
N TYR A 227 -12.35 -3.65 -1.67
CA TYR A 227 -12.52 -2.42 -2.44
C TYR A 227 -11.71 -1.30 -1.82
N ILE A 228 -11.08 -0.47 -2.64
CA ILE A 228 -10.17 0.60 -2.23
C ILE A 228 -10.51 1.87 -3.00
N ASP A 229 -10.83 2.94 -2.27
CA ASP A 229 -11.12 4.26 -2.84
C ASP A 229 -9.81 5.06 -2.98
N SER A 230 -9.09 5.23 -1.86
CA SER A 230 -7.84 5.99 -1.85
C SER A 230 -6.89 5.56 -0.73
N ILE A 231 -5.61 5.81 -0.95
CA ILE A 231 -4.53 5.64 0.04
C ILE A 231 -3.77 6.97 0.12
N LYS A 232 -3.67 7.52 1.33
CA LYS A 232 -3.08 8.84 1.60
C LYS A 232 -2.19 8.78 2.83
N VAL A 233 -1.32 9.77 2.98
CA VAL A 233 -0.63 10.07 4.25
C VAL A 233 -0.92 11.51 4.63
N MET A 234 -1.12 11.74 5.93
CA MET A 234 -1.65 12.99 6.46
C MET A 234 -0.95 13.40 7.76
N PHE A 235 -0.90 14.71 8.02
CA PHE A 235 -0.53 15.28 9.32
C PHE A 235 -1.37 16.53 9.63
N GLY A 236 -1.28 17.01 10.87
CA GLY A 236 -1.85 18.29 11.28
C GLY A 236 -3.38 18.33 11.20
N VAL A 237 -3.92 19.42 10.67
CA VAL A 237 -5.35 19.73 10.69
C VAL A 237 -6.17 18.74 9.87
N ASP A 238 -5.71 18.38 8.66
CA ASP A 238 -6.43 17.45 7.79
C ASP A 238 -6.53 16.03 8.41
N LEU A 239 -5.49 15.61 9.14
CA LEU A 239 -5.52 14.36 9.90
C LEU A 239 -6.53 14.43 11.05
N ALA A 240 -6.56 15.53 11.80
CA ALA A 240 -7.51 15.73 12.89
C ALA A 240 -8.96 15.71 12.38
N GLN A 241 -9.22 16.32 11.22
CA GLN A 241 -10.52 16.26 10.56
C GLN A 241 -10.88 14.82 10.17
N SER A 242 -9.97 14.10 9.51
CA SER A 242 -10.20 12.71 9.08
C SER A 242 -10.46 11.77 10.26
N LEU A 243 -9.78 11.98 11.40
CA LEU A 243 -10.02 11.24 12.64
C LEU A 243 -11.42 11.50 13.20
N ASN A 244 -11.87 12.76 13.19
CA ASN A 244 -13.21 13.12 13.66
C ASN A 244 -14.30 12.52 12.76
N GLU A 245 -14.11 12.60 11.44
CA GLU A 245 -15.03 11.99 10.47
C GLU A 245 -15.13 10.48 10.64
N ALA A 246 -13.99 9.79 10.79
CA ALA A 246 -13.97 8.34 11.02
C ALA A 246 -14.65 7.97 12.35
N ARG A 247 -14.43 8.73 13.42
CA ARG A 247 -15.10 8.53 14.72
C ARG A 247 -16.60 8.74 14.63
N ASN A 248 -17.05 9.81 13.96
CA ASN A 248 -18.48 10.11 13.80
C ASN A 248 -19.19 9.04 12.97
N ALA A 249 -18.59 8.61 11.85
CA ALA A 249 -19.12 7.52 11.02
C ALA A 249 -19.22 6.19 11.80
N ASN A 250 -18.33 5.98 12.77
CA ASN A 250 -18.40 4.83 13.65
C ASN A 250 -19.53 4.95 14.68
N ASN A 251 -19.77 6.14 15.23
CA ASN A 251 -20.77 6.41 16.27
C ASN A 251 -22.22 6.55 15.76
N GLU A 252 -22.44 7.22 14.61
CA GLU A 252 -23.79 7.53 14.10
C GLU A 252 -24.63 6.31 13.74
N LYS A 253 -23.99 5.17 13.47
CA LYS A 253 -24.66 3.92 13.07
C LYS A 253 -24.75 2.86 14.17
N SER A 254 -24.34 3.23 15.40
CA SER A 254 -24.50 2.40 16.60
C SER A 254 -25.73 2.78 17.43
N LYS A 255 -26.54 3.74 16.93
CA LYS A 255 -27.87 4.10 17.42
C LYS A 255 -28.92 3.55 16.47
#